data_AF-A0A851D7G2-F1
#
_entry.id   AF-A0A851D7G2-F1
#
_cell.length_a   1.000
_cell.length_b   1.000
_cell.length_c   1.000
_cell.angle_alpha   90.00
_cell.angle_beta   90.00
_cell.angle_gamma   90.00
#
_symmetry.space_group_name_H-M   'P 1'
#
loop_
_entity.id
_entity.type
_entity.pdbx_description
1 polymer ?
#
loop_
_entity_poly.entity_id
_entity_poly.type
_entity_poly.pdbx_seq_one_letter_code
_entity_poly.pdbx_strand_id
1 'polypeptide(L)'
;LWTLAFVGSLGLLLVESSDRVAFYFSYQHVTKVDEVVANSLVFPAVTICNLNEFRFSRLTTNDLYHAGELLALLDVNLQIPNPHLADPAVLAILQEKANFKQYKPKVFNMQEFLARVGHDLKDMMLYCKFKGQECNHEDFKTVS
;
A
#
# COMPACT_ATOMS: atom_id res chain seq x y z
N LEU A 1 -46.58 -23.78 -52.75
CA LEU A 1 -45.48 -24.59 -52.19
C LEU A 1 -44.12 -23.88 -52.33
N TRP A 2 -43.62 -23.65 -53.55
CA TRP A 2 -42.34 -22.97 -53.77
C TRP A 2 -42.21 -21.58 -53.14
N THR A 3 -43.23 -20.73 -53.25
CA THR A 3 -43.23 -19.39 -52.63
C THR A 3 -43.19 -19.47 -51.11
N LEU A 4 -43.95 -20.39 -50.48
CA LEU A 4 -43.96 -20.56 -49.03
C LEU A 4 -42.61 -21.08 -48.52
N ALA A 5 -42.02 -22.04 -49.22
CA ALA A 5 -40.69 -22.55 -48.90
C ALA A 5 -39.64 -21.43 -49.00
N PHE A 6 -39.66 -20.64 -50.08
CA PHE A 6 -38.74 -19.52 -50.26
C PHE A 6 -38.88 -18.45 -49.18
N VAL A 7 -40.12 -18.04 -48.87
CA VAL A 7 -40.39 -17.05 -47.81
C VAL A 7 -39.97 -17.58 -46.44
N GLY A 8 -40.23 -18.85 -46.15
CA GLY A 8 -39.76 -19.51 -44.93
C GLY A 8 -38.24 -19.49 -44.80
N SER A 9 -37.52 -19.87 -45.87
CA SER A 9 -36.06 -19.83 -45.91
C SER A 9 -35.49 -18.41 -45.77
N LEU A 10 -36.10 -17.42 -46.42
CA LEU A 10 -35.68 -16.02 -46.32
C LEU A 10 -35.91 -15.45 -44.91
N GLY A 11 -37.05 -15.77 -44.28
CA GLY A 11 -37.35 -15.35 -42.91
C GLY A 11 -36.35 -15.91 -41.90
N LEU A 12 -36.03 -17.21 -42.01
CA LEU A 12 -35.00 -17.85 -41.18
C LEU A 12 -33.64 -17.18 -41.37
N LEU A 13 -33.23 -16.92 -42.61
CA LEU A 13 -31.97 -16.25 -42.91
C LEU A 13 -31.86 -14.88 -42.24
N LEU A 14 -32.93 -14.06 -42.28
CA LEU A 14 -32.93 -12.73 -41.68
C LEU A 14 -32.84 -12.76 -40.16
N VAL A 15 -33.56 -13.68 -39.50
CA VAL A 15 -33.55 -13.82 -38.03
C VAL A 15 -32.16 -14.23 -37.55
N GLU A 16 -31.59 -15.29 -38.14
CA GLU A 16 -30.25 -15.78 -37.76
C GLU A 16 -29.17 -14.73 -38.04
N SER A 17 -29.27 -14.01 -39.17
CA SER A 17 -28.31 -12.94 -39.52
C SER A 17 -28.39 -11.77 -38.54
N SER A 18 -29.60 -11.34 -38.17
CA SER A 18 -29.79 -10.25 -37.20
C SER A 18 -29.23 -10.61 -35.82
N ASP A 19 -29.45 -11.85 -35.36
CA ASP A 19 -28.91 -12.33 -34.09
C ASP A 19 -27.37 -12.35 -34.09
N ARG A 20 -26.74 -12.85 -35.18
CA ARG A 20 -25.28 -12.83 -35.29
C ARG A 20 -24.69 -11.42 -35.38
N VAL A 21 -25.37 -10.49 -36.05
CA VAL A 21 -24.96 -9.08 -36.10
C VAL A 21 -25.10 -8.42 -34.72
N ALA A 22 -26.19 -8.67 -34.00
CA ALA A 22 -26.36 -8.21 -32.63
C ALA A 22 -25.29 -8.80 -31.69
N PHE A 23 -24.97 -10.08 -31.83
CA PHE A 23 -23.91 -10.74 -31.09
C PHE A 23 -22.52 -10.14 -31.42
N TYR A 24 -22.23 -9.88 -32.69
CA TYR A 24 -21.01 -9.19 -33.11
C TYR A 24 -20.88 -7.81 -32.46
N PHE A 25 -21.94 -7.01 -32.48
CA PHE A 25 -21.97 -5.69 -31.83
C PHE A 25 -22.12 -5.74 -30.31
N SER A 26 -22.28 -6.92 -29.72
CA SER A 26 -22.16 -7.12 -28.27
C SER A 26 -20.69 -7.28 -27.83
N TYR A 27 -19.74 -7.29 -28.77
CA TYR A 27 -18.29 -7.31 -28.53
C TYR A 27 -17.85 -8.40 -27.53
N GLN A 28 -18.39 -9.61 -27.68
CA GLN A 28 -18.00 -10.76 -26.86
C GLN A 28 -16.54 -11.12 -27.12
N HIS A 29 -15.82 -11.45 -26.06
CA HIS A 29 -14.44 -11.88 -26.10
C HIS A 29 -14.29 -13.19 -25.32
N VAL A 30 -13.33 -14.02 -25.73
CA VAL A 30 -12.93 -15.22 -25.01
C VAL A 30 -11.44 -15.10 -24.66
N THR A 31 -11.08 -15.52 -23.45
CA THR A 31 -9.70 -15.48 -22.97
C THR A 31 -9.09 -16.86 -23.10
N LYS A 32 -7.98 -16.97 -23.83
CA LYS A 32 -7.14 -18.17 -23.83
C LYS A 32 -6.01 -18.00 -22.82
N VAL A 33 -5.82 -19.00 -21.96
CA VAL A 33 -4.75 -19.04 -20.96
C VAL A 33 -3.76 -20.13 -21.38
N ASP A 34 -2.50 -19.76 -21.54
CA ASP A 34 -1.41 -20.68 -21.85
C ASP A 34 -0.25 -20.43 -20.87
N GLU A 35 0.48 -21.49 -20.50
CA GLU A 35 1.72 -21.40 -19.72
C GLU A 35 2.91 -21.64 -20.65
N VAL A 36 3.86 -20.71 -20.67
CA VAL A 36 5.04 -20.78 -21.53
C VAL A 36 6.29 -20.67 -20.66
N VAL A 37 7.22 -21.61 -20.82
CA VAL A 37 8.51 -21.59 -20.14
C VAL A 37 9.44 -20.58 -20.83
N ALA A 38 9.91 -19.58 -20.09
CA ALA A 38 10.85 -18.57 -20.58
C ALA A 38 12.24 -18.75 -19.94
N ASN A 39 13.29 -18.62 -20.74
CA ASN A 39 14.69 -18.76 -20.27
C ASN A 39 15.14 -17.59 -19.36
N SER A 40 14.49 -16.44 -19.46
CA SER A 40 14.75 -15.28 -18.61
C SER A 40 13.46 -14.49 -18.41
N LEU A 41 13.23 -14.06 -17.18
CA LEU A 41 12.11 -13.23 -16.77
C LEU A 41 12.62 -11.94 -16.13
N VAL A 42 11.83 -10.87 -16.25
CA VAL A 42 12.08 -9.62 -15.53
C VAL A 42 11.74 -9.87 -14.05
N PHE A 43 12.69 -9.59 -13.17
CA PHE A 43 12.45 -9.70 -11.73
C PHE A 43 11.48 -8.58 -11.30
N PRO A 44 10.42 -8.89 -10.54
CA PRO A 44 9.43 -7.91 -10.16
C PRO A 44 9.98 -6.90 -9.14
N ALA A 45 9.29 -5.77 -8.99
CA ALA A 45 9.53 -4.89 -7.86
C ALA A 45 9.08 -5.57 -6.55
N VAL A 46 9.95 -5.57 -5.55
CA VAL A 46 9.65 -6.07 -4.20
C VAL A 46 9.58 -4.88 -3.27
N THR A 47 8.38 -4.59 -2.75
CA THR A 47 8.15 -3.53 -1.77
C THR A 47 8.02 -4.13 -0.39
N ILE A 48 8.78 -3.60 0.58
CA ILE A 48 8.79 -4.08 1.96
C ILE A 48 8.59 -2.88 2.89
N CYS A 49 7.70 -3.03 3.87
CA CYS A 49 7.48 -2.07 4.93
C CYS A 49 7.58 -2.77 6.28
N ASN A 50 8.15 -2.10 7.28
CA ASN A 50 8.04 -2.55 8.66
C ASN A 50 6.59 -2.34 9.11
N LEU A 51 6.01 -3.32 9.81
CA LEU A 51 4.65 -3.20 10.34
C LEU A 51 4.55 -2.13 11.43
N ASN A 52 5.65 -1.87 12.13
CA ASN A 52 5.72 -0.74 13.03
C ASN A 52 6.02 0.54 12.22
N GLU A 53 5.09 1.48 12.22
CA GLU A 53 5.15 2.69 11.40
C GLU A 53 6.31 3.62 11.80
N PHE A 54 6.66 3.67 13.09
CA PHE A 54 7.64 4.62 13.61
C PHE A 54 8.57 4.03 14.67
N ARG A 55 9.79 4.54 14.71
CA ARG A 55 10.77 4.27 15.76
C ARG A 55 10.47 5.15 16.96
N PHE A 56 10.04 4.56 18.08
CA PHE A 56 9.74 5.29 19.32
C PHE A 56 10.89 6.19 19.78
N SER A 57 12.14 5.74 19.61
CA SER A 57 13.34 6.51 19.96
C SER A 57 13.54 7.79 19.15
N ARG A 58 12.93 7.90 17.96
CA ARG A 58 13.02 9.08 17.07
C ARG A 58 11.90 10.09 17.29
N LEU A 59 10.88 9.75 18.07
CA LEU A 59 9.79 10.68 18.41
C LEU A 59 10.28 11.81 19.31
N THR A 60 9.87 13.03 18.97
CA THR A 60 10.15 14.24 19.75
C THR A 60 8.89 14.75 20.44
N THR A 61 9.05 15.68 21.39
CA THR A 61 7.91 16.40 22.00
C THR A 61 7.07 17.14 20.97
N ASN A 62 7.69 17.69 19.91
CA ASN A 62 6.94 18.34 18.84
C ASN A 62 6.06 17.35 18.08
N ASP A 63 6.59 16.16 17.80
CA ASP A 63 5.86 15.12 17.09
C ASP A 63 4.67 14.63 17.91
N LEU A 64 4.85 14.39 19.21
CA LEU A 64 3.75 14.02 20.10
C LEU A 64 2.73 15.15 20.25
N TYR A 65 3.16 16.41 20.25
CA TYR A 65 2.24 17.55 20.32
C TYR A 65 1.32 17.63 19.10
N HIS A 66 1.83 17.37 17.90
CA HIS A 66 1.06 17.51 16.64
C HIS A 66 0.39 16.20 16.18
N ALA A 67 1.02 15.05 16.41
CA ALA A 67 0.58 13.75 15.91
C ALA A 67 0.33 12.72 17.02
N GLY A 68 0.50 13.05 18.30
CA GLY A 68 0.37 12.08 19.40
C GLY A 68 -1.01 11.42 19.47
N GLU A 69 -2.08 12.17 19.17
CA GLU A 69 -3.44 11.62 19.05
C GLU A 69 -3.57 10.67 17.84
N LEU A 70 -3.03 11.07 16.68
CA LEU A 70 -3.02 10.24 15.47
C LEU A 70 -2.30 8.90 15.69
N LEU A 71 -1.21 8.92 16.45
CA LEU A 71 -0.43 7.72 16.80
C LEU A 71 -1.06 6.92 17.96
N ALA A 72 -2.22 7.34 18.48
CA ALA A 72 -2.88 6.77 19.66
C ALA A 72 -1.99 6.73 20.94
N LEU A 73 -0.95 7.57 20.99
CA LEU A 73 -0.08 7.71 22.18
C LEU A 73 -0.64 8.72 23.19
N LEU A 74 -1.48 9.65 22.71
CA LEU A 74 -2.17 10.65 23.52
C LEU A 74 -3.67 10.68 23.19
N ASP A 75 -4.47 11.18 24.13
CA ASP A 75 -5.88 11.49 23.91
C ASP A 75 -6.09 12.93 23.40
N VAL A 76 -7.35 13.32 23.19
CA VAL A 76 -7.75 14.68 22.78
C VAL A 76 -7.33 15.78 23.76
N ASN A 77 -6.98 15.42 25.00
CA ASN A 77 -6.53 16.33 26.05
C ASN A 77 -4.99 16.33 26.20
N LEU A 78 -4.28 15.71 25.25
CA LEU A 78 -2.82 15.54 25.25
C LEU A 78 -2.30 14.76 26.46
N GLN A 79 -3.09 13.82 26.98
CA GLN A 79 -2.74 12.93 28.08
C GLN A 79 -2.48 11.51 27.60
N ILE A 80 -1.63 10.75 28.30
CA ILE A 80 -1.34 9.35 27.98
C ILE A 80 -2.54 8.49 28.43
N PRO A 81 -3.23 7.78 27.51
CA PRO A 81 -4.33 6.90 27.88
C PRO A 81 -3.79 5.62 28.56
N ASN A 82 -4.51 5.12 29.56
CA ASN A 82 -4.22 3.83 30.23
C ASN A 82 -2.73 3.57 30.55
N PRO A 83 -2.05 4.46 31.30
CA PRO A 83 -0.60 4.38 31.51
C PRO A 83 -0.12 3.09 32.18
N HIS A 84 -1.01 2.39 32.89
CA HIS A 84 -0.72 1.12 33.57
C HIS A 84 -0.48 -0.06 32.62
N LEU A 85 -0.81 0.06 31.33
CA LEU A 85 -0.57 -0.98 30.32
C LEU A 85 0.81 -0.87 29.67
N ALA A 86 1.51 0.24 29.87
CA ALA A 86 2.84 0.47 29.31
C ALA A 86 3.93 -0.04 30.26
N ASP A 87 5.04 -0.51 29.70
CA ASP A 87 6.24 -0.79 30.47
C ASP A 87 6.70 0.47 31.24
N PRO A 88 7.09 0.38 32.52
CA PRO A 88 7.44 1.55 33.33
C PRO A 88 8.57 2.40 32.76
N ALA A 89 9.57 1.80 32.10
CA ALA A 89 10.68 2.55 31.52
C ALA A 89 10.24 3.30 30.26
N VAL A 90 9.42 2.66 29.42
CA VAL A 90 8.82 3.30 28.23
C VAL A 90 7.87 4.42 28.64
N LEU A 91 7.05 4.19 29.67
CA LEU A 91 6.12 5.18 30.21
C LEU A 91 6.86 6.42 30.73
N ALA A 92 7.96 6.26 31.46
CA ALA A 92 8.74 7.39 31.97
C ALA A 92 9.27 8.28 30.82
N ILE A 93 9.78 7.65 29.74
CA ILE A 93 10.24 8.37 28.54
C ILE A 93 9.06 9.08 27.86
N LEU A 94 7.91 8.42 27.75
CA LEU A 94 6.72 9.01 27.13
C LEU A 94 6.19 10.19 27.95
N GLN A 95 6.18 10.10 29.28
CA GLN A 95 5.79 11.19 30.19
C GLN A 95 6.72 12.40 30.07
N GLU A 96 8.03 12.17 29.94
CA GLU A 96 8.99 13.25 29.70
C GLU A 96 8.71 13.94 28.36
N LYS A 97 8.54 13.16 27.29
CA LYS A 97 8.27 13.70 25.95
C LYS A 97 6.90 14.37 25.83
N ALA A 98 5.90 13.93 26.61
CA ALA A 98 4.55 14.48 26.65
C ALA A 98 4.35 15.59 27.70
N ASN A 99 5.43 16.15 28.26
CA ASN A 99 5.34 17.28 29.18
C ASN A 99 5.21 18.61 28.43
N PHE A 100 3.97 19.07 28.24
CA PHE A 100 3.66 20.29 27.47
C PHE A 100 3.54 21.57 28.30
N LYS A 101 3.78 21.55 29.62
CA LYS A 101 3.49 22.68 30.54
C LYS A 101 4.12 24.03 30.15
N GLN A 102 5.29 24.00 29.53
CA GLN A 102 6.01 25.20 29.04
C GLN A 102 6.48 25.03 27.60
N TYR A 103 5.81 24.16 26.84
CA TYR A 103 6.22 23.84 25.48
C TYR A 103 5.71 24.89 24.48
N LYS A 104 6.60 25.35 23.58
CA LYS A 104 6.23 26.21 22.45
C LYS A 104 6.27 25.36 21.17
N PRO A 105 5.11 25.08 20.54
CA PRO A 105 5.05 24.28 19.32
C PRO A 105 5.89 24.87 18.19
N LYS A 106 6.59 24.00 17.47
CA LYS A 106 7.35 24.34 16.27
C LYS A 106 6.57 23.90 15.04
N VAL A 107 6.96 24.44 13.87
CA VAL A 107 6.42 24.02 12.58
C VAL A 107 6.55 22.51 12.43
N PHE A 108 5.50 21.88 11.92
CA PHE A 108 5.40 20.44 11.75
C PHE A 108 4.99 20.11 10.32
N ASN A 109 5.59 19.08 9.76
CA ASN A 109 5.35 18.60 8.41
C ASN A 109 5.27 17.08 8.43
N MET A 110 4.18 16.52 7.91
CA MET A 110 3.93 15.07 7.93
C MET A 110 4.96 14.27 7.10
N GLN A 111 5.42 14.81 5.97
CA GLN A 111 6.40 14.14 5.12
C GLN A 111 7.77 14.08 5.81
N GLU A 112 8.19 15.18 6.45
CA GLU A 112 9.41 15.22 7.27
C GLU A 112 9.30 14.25 8.45
N PHE A 113 8.16 14.27 9.14
CA PHE A 113 7.87 13.40 10.27
C PHE A 113 8.05 11.94 9.88
N LEU A 114 7.32 11.46 8.87
CA LEU A 114 7.39 10.07 8.41
C LEU A 114 8.79 9.69 7.93
N ALA A 115 9.47 10.56 7.18
CA ALA A 115 10.83 10.30 6.71
C ALA A 115 11.85 10.16 7.85
N ARG A 116 11.70 10.94 8.93
CA ARG A 116 12.61 10.92 10.08
C ARG A 116 12.31 9.81 11.08
N VAL A 117 11.03 9.60 11.42
CA VAL A 117 10.64 8.64 12.46
C VAL A 117 10.48 7.22 11.92
N GLY A 118 10.21 7.06 10.62
CA GLY A 118 10.13 5.77 9.96
C GLY A 118 11.42 4.95 10.11
N HIS A 119 11.33 3.64 9.82
CA HIS A 119 12.49 2.75 9.89
C HIS A 119 13.43 2.99 8.71
N ASP A 120 14.72 3.09 9.02
CA ASP A 120 15.75 3.19 7.99
C ASP A 120 16.13 1.77 7.53
N LEU A 121 16.06 1.52 6.22
CA LEU A 121 16.43 0.21 5.67
C LEU A 121 17.89 -0.13 5.97
N LYS A 122 18.76 0.88 6.06
CA LYS A 122 20.17 0.69 6.44
C LYS A 122 20.32 0.00 7.80
N ASP A 123 19.41 0.29 8.75
CA ASP A 123 19.44 -0.29 10.09
C ASP A 123 18.78 -1.68 10.13
N MET A 124 17.82 -1.96 9.25
CA MET A 124 17.07 -3.22 9.21
C MET A 124 17.75 -4.31 8.36
N MET A 125 18.45 -3.91 7.30
CA MET A 125 19.02 -4.84 6.34
C MET A 125 20.39 -5.35 6.79
N LEU A 126 20.42 -6.58 7.26
CA LEU A 126 21.66 -7.24 7.68
C LEU A 126 22.44 -7.83 6.50
N TYR A 127 21.75 -8.25 5.44
CA TYR A 127 22.34 -8.89 4.27
C TYR A 127 21.41 -8.79 3.06
N CYS A 128 21.97 -8.62 1.85
CA CYS A 128 21.22 -8.58 0.60
C CYS A 128 22.03 -9.20 -0.52
N LYS A 129 21.39 -10.11 -1.27
CA LYS A 129 22.00 -10.72 -2.46
C LYS A 129 20.97 -10.98 -3.53
N PHE A 130 21.26 -10.54 -4.75
CA PHE A 130 20.43 -10.81 -5.91
C PHE A 130 21.25 -11.56 -6.97
N LYS A 131 20.81 -12.77 -7.35
CA LYS A 131 21.51 -13.64 -8.31
C LYS A 131 23.01 -13.83 -8.02
N GLY A 132 23.37 -13.88 -6.75
CA GLY A 132 24.76 -14.05 -6.33
C GLY A 132 25.60 -12.77 -6.29
N GLN A 133 25.02 -11.60 -6.63
CA GLN A 133 25.66 -10.29 -6.49
C GLN A 133 25.19 -9.62 -5.19
N GLU A 134 26.12 -9.06 -4.43
CA GLU A 134 25.81 -8.30 -3.21
C GLU A 134 25.02 -7.04 -3.57
N CYS A 135 24.00 -6.73 -2.78
CA CYS A 135 23.21 -5.49 -2.86
C CYS A 135 23.21 -4.77 -1.51
N ASN A 136 22.76 -3.52 -1.49
CA ASN A 136 22.72 -2.70 -0.28
C ASN A 136 21.46 -1.81 -0.24
N HIS A 137 21.36 -0.94 0.78
CA HIS A 137 20.16 -0.12 1.01
C HIS A 137 19.95 0.96 -0.04
N GLU A 138 20.98 1.32 -0.81
CA GLU A 138 20.92 2.29 -1.91
C GLU A 138 20.26 1.68 -3.16
N ASP A 139 20.23 0.34 -3.28
CA ASP A 139 19.51 -0.38 -4.34
C ASP A 139 17.99 -0.38 -4.12
N PHE A 140 17.53 0.09 -2.95
CA PHE A 140 16.12 0.23 -2.62
C PHE A 140 15.70 1.70 -2.69
N LYS A 141 14.55 1.94 -3.31
CA LYS A 141 13.97 3.27 -3.43
C LYS A 141 12.85 3.46 -2.42
N THR A 142 12.93 4.51 -1.61
CA THR A 142 11.83 4.95 -0.75
C THR A 142 10.62 5.35 -1.59
N VAL A 143 9.44 4.85 -1.23
CA VAL A 143 8.16 5.25 -1.81
C VAL A 143 7.54 6.32 -0.90
N SER A 144 7.27 7.50 -1.45
CA SER A 144 6.68 8.65 -0.76
C SER A 144 5.43 9.12 -1.47
#